data_AF-A0A8I1EC90-F1
#
_entry.id   AF-A0A8I1EC90-F1
#
_cell.length_a   1.000
_cell.length_b   1.000
_cell.length_c   1.000
_cell.angle_alpha   90.00
_cell.angle_beta   90.00
_cell.angle_gamma   90.00
#
_symmetry.space_group_name_H-M   'P 1'
#
loop_
_entity.id
_entity.type
_entity.pdbx_description
1 polymer ?
#
loop_
_entity_poly.entity_id
_entity_poly.type
_entity_poly.pdbx_seq_one_letter_code
_entity_poly.pdbx_strand_id
1 'polypeptide(L)'
;MQDTPSGMDLLNAATSWYRTNGLEPIPKDGPLGDLGVTGDLYHTTAGYSVGGSADALYNVPARLIPFLAGVSLGMDSISLAQILVHHDVSVMDVSYIDFANTSDVPFVLHHLGGKNATGQIIHIEISKAFSIHDDLKRDFARSYTHNASSKTALGYMHAIDSSYWPVNQIEEHAKSIMSEGTRILTLPHNFAYLASRPEALSDLPNGSPMEFFRRSGMLSDVVSRKLTCHFAMWEEFLHAATSGNPQSDMLKSLNSVTSEATVDKILQALLSVTADSYEDHFEPDDVLKLLDEAFKGNSRFDSVLNSVTLKLNLFANDEYELGGLSHMTGSPELYADILDHQESLVSKVATEILAKHPSQVGYSDFMVIKKLNSIDLPPQILRFTPEDLVAHIIQSIQSFTVSGQIDSLDKREMDGIAKEALPAMASLLSRHHTFDYGKFQHYSEETKVQLVKGGFDIKRFKDLGRKAKGDILEDSLGI
;
A
#
# COMPACT_ATOMS: atom_id res chain seq x y z
N MET A 1 -1.64 -54.76 -1.72
CA MET A 1 -1.57 -53.29 -1.73
C MET A 1 -2.22 -52.84 -3.02
N GLN A 2 -3.27 -52.04 -2.97
CA GLN A 2 -3.79 -51.36 -4.16
C GLN A 2 -2.83 -50.18 -4.43
N ASP A 3 -2.37 -50.05 -5.66
CA ASP A 3 -1.53 -48.91 -6.08
C ASP A 3 -2.39 -47.64 -6.02
N THR A 4 -1.95 -46.65 -5.25
CA THR A 4 -2.59 -45.34 -5.22
C THR A 4 -2.47 -44.70 -6.60
N PRO A 5 -3.58 -44.29 -7.26
CA PRO A 5 -3.54 -43.67 -8.57
C PRO A 5 -2.66 -42.41 -8.56
N SER A 6 -1.86 -42.19 -9.62
CA SER A 6 -1.11 -40.95 -9.75
C SER A 6 -2.04 -39.78 -10.06
N GLY A 7 -1.64 -38.53 -9.75
CA GLY A 7 -2.45 -37.35 -10.08
C GLY A 7 -2.74 -37.20 -11.58
N MET A 8 -1.85 -37.70 -12.43
CA MET A 8 -2.06 -37.77 -13.87
C MET A 8 -3.13 -38.78 -14.28
N ASP A 9 -3.21 -39.94 -13.61
CA ASP A 9 -4.26 -40.93 -13.88
C ASP A 9 -5.64 -40.37 -13.53
N LEU A 10 -5.72 -39.65 -12.41
CA LEU A 10 -6.94 -38.98 -11.95
C LEU A 10 -7.37 -37.86 -12.90
N LEU A 11 -6.42 -37.04 -13.37
CA LEU A 11 -6.69 -36.00 -14.36
C LEU A 11 -7.21 -36.62 -15.66
N ASN A 12 -6.55 -37.68 -16.17
CA ASN A 12 -6.96 -38.37 -17.39
C ASN A 12 -8.35 -38.99 -17.28
N ALA A 13 -8.68 -39.58 -16.13
CA ALA A 13 -9.99 -40.14 -15.85
C ALA A 13 -11.07 -39.04 -15.79
N ALA A 14 -10.80 -37.92 -15.12
CA ALA A 14 -11.72 -36.78 -15.08
C ALA A 14 -11.94 -36.16 -16.47
N THR A 15 -10.88 -35.97 -17.24
CA THR A 15 -10.97 -35.50 -18.64
C THR A 15 -11.78 -36.47 -19.49
N SER A 16 -11.59 -37.79 -19.33
CA SER A 16 -12.34 -38.81 -20.08
C SER A 16 -13.83 -38.82 -19.71
N TRP A 17 -14.16 -38.58 -18.43
CA TRP A 17 -15.53 -38.44 -17.98
C TRP A 17 -16.23 -37.28 -18.68
N TYR A 18 -15.65 -36.07 -18.64
CA TYR A 18 -16.25 -34.89 -19.25
C TYR A 18 -16.33 -34.97 -20.78
N ARG A 19 -15.42 -35.68 -21.44
CA ARG A 19 -15.56 -35.98 -22.87
C ARG A 19 -16.77 -36.87 -23.19
N THR A 20 -17.08 -37.80 -22.29
CA THR A 20 -18.14 -38.80 -22.50
C THR A 20 -19.50 -38.26 -22.08
N ASN A 21 -19.55 -37.56 -20.95
CA ASN A 21 -20.79 -37.14 -20.28
C ASN A 21 -21.00 -35.62 -20.31
N GLY A 22 -20.18 -34.86 -21.04
CA GLY A 22 -20.33 -33.41 -21.15
C GLY A 22 -20.06 -32.69 -19.84
N LEU A 23 -20.95 -31.79 -19.43
CA LEU A 23 -20.84 -31.02 -18.17
C LEU A 23 -21.43 -31.75 -16.96
N GLU A 24 -21.84 -33.02 -17.11
CA GLU A 24 -22.37 -33.78 -15.99
C GLU A 24 -21.32 -33.90 -14.88
N PRO A 25 -21.65 -33.46 -13.64
CA PRO A 25 -20.71 -33.49 -12.55
C PRO A 25 -20.23 -34.91 -12.28
N ILE A 26 -18.92 -35.07 -12.05
CA ILE A 26 -18.35 -36.37 -11.68
C ILE A 26 -18.98 -36.79 -10.34
N PRO A 27 -19.60 -37.98 -10.25
CA PRO A 27 -20.20 -38.44 -9.01
C PRO A 27 -19.16 -38.51 -7.90
N LYS A 28 -19.51 -38.00 -6.71
CA LYS A 28 -18.64 -38.07 -5.53
C LYS A 28 -18.31 -39.51 -5.11
N ASP A 29 -19.18 -40.46 -5.45
CA ASP A 29 -19.08 -41.89 -5.10
C ASP A 29 -18.72 -42.79 -6.31
N GLY A 30 -18.18 -42.22 -7.40
CA GLY A 30 -17.89 -42.93 -8.65
C GLY A 30 -16.55 -43.69 -8.70
N PRO A 31 -16.05 -44.11 -9.88
CA PRO A 31 -14.70 -44.69 -10.04
C PRO A 31 -13.56 -43.70 -9.72
N LEU A 32 -13.90 -42.42 -9.54
CA LEU A 32 -13.04 -41.38 -8.97
C LEU A 32 -13.38 -41.09 -7.50
N GLY A 33 -14.34 -41.79 -6.89
CA GLY A 33 -14.92 -41.53 -5.57
C GLY A 33 -14.08 -41.96 -4.37
N ASP A 34 -13.03 -42.76 -4.57
CA ASP A 34 -11.97 -42.94 -3.56
C ASP A 34 -11.15 -41.65 -3.34
N LEU A 35 -11.37 -40.60 -4.15
CA LEU A 35 -10.85 -39.25 -3.93
C LEU A 35 -11.53 -38.49 -2.77
N GLY A 36 -12.66 -38.99 -2.25
CA GLY A 36 -13.56 -38.21 -1.41
C GLY A 36 -13.49 -38.46 0.09
N VAL A 37 -12.93 -39.57 0.58
CA VAL A 37 -13.14 -39.95 1.98
C VAL A 37 -11.93 -40.70 2.56
N THR A 38 -10.93 -39.97 3.07
CA THR A 38 -10.33 -40.20 4.40
C THR A 38 -9.06 -39.36 4.56
N GLY A 39 -9.17 -38.31 5.35
CA GLY A 39 -8.03 -37.56 5.83
C GLY A 39 -8.42 -36.15 6.17
N ASP A 40 -8.56 -35.86 7.45
CA ASP A 40 -8.40 -34.50 7.98
C ASP A 40 -7.02 -33.98 7.51
N LEU A 41 -6.99 -33.35 6.34
CA LEU A 41 -5.79 -32.84 5.66
C LEU A 41 -5.31 -31.50 6.23
N TYR A 42 -5.82 -31.09 7.39
CA TYR A 42 -5.40 -29.82 8.02
C TYR A 42 -3.94 -29.84 8.49
N HIS A 43 -3.24 -30.98 8.49
CA HIS A 43 -1.85 -31.07 8.95
C HIS A 43 -0.90 -32.00 8.16
N THR A 44 -1.23 -32.43 6.93
CA THR A 44 -0.29 -33.25 6.13
C THR A 44 -0.18 -32.78 4.68
N THR A 45 1.06 -32.62 4.24
CA THR A 45 1.61 -32.30 2.91
C THR A 45 1.26 -33.31 1.80
N ALA A 46 0.08 -33.93 1.81
CA ALA A 46 -0.29 -35.03 0.91
C ALA A 46 -1.32 -34.60 -0.15
N GLY A 47 -0.89 -33.82 -1.14
CA GLY A 47 -1.65 -33.65 -2.39
C GLY A 47 -1.05 -34.48 -3.53
N TYR A 48 -1.75 -34.54 -4.66
CA TYR A 48 -1.32 -35.29 -5.83
C TYR A 48 -0.29 -34.50 -6.65
N SER A 49 0.63 -35.21 -7.28
CA SER A 49 1.45 -34.63 -8.35
C SER A 49 0.79 -34.84 -9.70
N VAL A 50 0.62 -33.75 -10.44
CA VAL A 50 0.04 -33.74 -11.80
C VAL A 50 1.12 -33.26 -12.76
N GLY A 51 1.85 -34.20 -13.36
CA GLY A 51 2.92 -33.99 -14.34
C GLY A 51 3.96 -35.11 -14.29
N GLY A 52 4.77 -35.25 -15.35
CA GLY A 52 5.77 -36.34 -15.46
C GLY A 52 7.23 -35.88 -15.52
N SER A 53 7.52 -34.58 -15.33
CA SER A 53 8.87 -33.99 -15.42
C SER A 53 8.96 -32.70 -14.60
N ALA A 54 9.95 -31.82 -14.84
CA ALA A 54 10.13 -30.53 -14.16
C ALA A 54 8.87 -29.64 -14.17
N ASP A 55 7.96 -29.89 -15.11
CA ASP A 55 6.67 -29.23 -15.29
C ASP A 55 5.54 -30.00 -14.60
N ALA A 56 5.58 -30.14 -13.27
CA ALA A 56 4.50 -30.77 -12.50
C ALA A 56 3.85 -29.81 -11.51
N LEU A 57 2.54 -29.96 -11.31
CA LEU A 57 1.88 -29.41 -10.13
C LEU A 57 2.09 -30.36 -8.97
N TYR A 58 2.39 -29.82 -7.81
CA TYR A 58 2.50 -30.56 -6.56
C TYR A 58 1.41 -30.12 -5.60
N ASN A 59 1.12 -30.97 -4.62
CA ASN A 59 0.15 -30.69 -3.57
C ASN A 59 -1.27 -30.40 -4.08
N VAL A 60 -1.64 -30.91 -5.27
CA VAL A 60 -2.98 -30.70 -5.85
C VAL A 60 -4.02 -31.50 -5.07
N PRO A 61 -5.03 -30.87 -4.44
CA PRO A 61 -6.08 -31.61 -3.77
C PRO A 61 -6.93 -32.38 -4.77
N ALA A 62 -7.32 -33.60 -4.41
CA ALA A 62 -8.14 -34.48 -5.25
C ALA A 62 -9.40 -33.79 -5.80
N ARG A 63 -10.09 -33.02 -4.94
CA ARG A 63 -11.30 -32.28 -5.28
C ARG A 63 -11.09 -31.18 -6.33
N LEU A 64 -9.85 -30.73 -6.56
CA LEU A 64 -9.52 -29.76 -7.59
C LEU A 64 -9.23 -30.40 -8.96
N ILE A 65 -8.98 -31.71 -9.02
CA ILE A 65 -8.66 -32.41 -10.28
C ILE A 65 -9.78 -32.32 -11.33
N PRO A 66 -11.08 -32.45 -10.97
CA PRO A 66 -12.19 -32.20 -11.90
C PRO A 66 -12.14 -30.80 -12.53
N PHE A 67 -11.78 -29.79 -11.73
CA PHE A 67 -11.64 -28.42 -12.23
C PHE A 67 -10.48 -28.30 -13.23
N LEU A 68 -9.30 -28.87 -12.92
CA LEU A 68 -8.15 -28.88 -13.83
C LEU A 68 -8.45 -29.60 -15.16
N ALA A 69 -9.25 -30.67 -15.10
CA ALA A 69 -9.76 -31.34 -16.28
C ALA A 69 -10.71 -30.46 -17.09
N GLY A 70 -11.57 -29.68 -16.44
CA GLY A 70 -12.42 -28.70 -17.11
C GLY A 70 -11.62 -27.59 -17.82
N VAL A 71 -10.56 -27.10 -17.17
CA VAL A 71 -9.65 -26.10 -17.75
C VAL A 71 -8.92 -26.69 -18.97
N SER A 72 -8.42 -27.92 -18.91
CA SER A 72 -7.75 -28.56 -20.05
C SER A 72 -8.69 -28.83 -21.23
N LEU A 73 -10.00 -28.92 -20.97
CA LEU A 73 -11.04 -29.06 -21.98
C LEU A 73 -11.56 -27.71 -22.52
N GLY A 74 -11.17 -26.58 -21.93
CA GLY A 74 -11.61 -25.26 -22.36
C GLY A 74 -13.06 -24.96 -22.01
N MET A 75 -13.54 -25.49 -20.88
CA MET A 75 -14.88 -25.19 -20.38
C MET A 75 -15.03 -23.70 -20.05
N ASP A 76 -16.23 -23.17 -20.23
CA ASP A 76 -16.54 -21.79 -19.84
C ASP A 76 -16.53 -21.62 -18.31
N SER A 77 -16.39 -20.39 -17.84
CA SER A 77 -16.22 -20.10 -16.42
C SER A 77 -17.45 -20.44 -15.56
N ILE A 78 -18.68 -20.48 -16.12
CA ILE A 78 -19.89 -20.86 -15.37
C ILE A 78 -19.85 -22.37 -15.10
N SER A 79 -19.52 -23.14 -16.12
CA SER A 79 -19.33 -24.59 -16.03
C SER A 79 -18.24 -24.93 -15.01
N LEU A 80 -17.12 -24.22 -15.05
CA LEU A 80 -16.03 -24.36 -14.08
C LEU A 80 -16.46 -24.01 -12.65
N ALA A 81 -17.27 -22.96 -12.46
CA ALA A 81 -17.83 -22.60 -11.15
C ALA A 81 -18.72 -23.72 -10.58
N GLN A 82 -19.57 -24.32 -11.42
CA GLN A 82 -20.42 -25.44 -11.02
C GLN A 82 -19.60 -26.65 -10.59
N ILE A 83 -18.47 -26.92 -11.25
CA ILE A 83 -17.54 -27.98 -10.86
C ILE A 83 -16.95 -27.70 -9.46
N LEU A 84 -16.49 -26.47 -9.19
CA LEU A 84 -15.96 -26.10 -7.88
C LEU A 84 -17.00 -26.28 -6.77
N VAL A 85 -18.22 -25.79 -6.97
CA VAL A 85 -19.32 -25.93 -6.01
C VAL A 85 -19.67 -27.40 -5.78
N HIS A 86 -19.83 -28.16 -6.87
CA HIS A 86 -20.19 -29.57 -6.77
C HIS A 86 -19.14 -30.35 -5.99
N HIS A 87 -17.84 -30.13 -6.26
CA HIS A 87 -16.75 -30.84 -5.59
C HIS A 87 -16.30 -30.24 -4.25
N ASP A 88 -17.04 -29.25 -3.72
CA ASP A 88 -16.76 -28.62 -2.42
C ASP A 88 -15.31 -28.08 -2.34
N VAL A 89 -14.87 -27.44 -3.42
CA VAL A 89 -13.53 -26.86 -3.52
C VAL A 89 -13.52 -25.52 -2.79
N SER A 90 -12.71 -25.44 -1.73
CA SER A 90 -12.51 -24.22 -0.97
C SER A 90 -11.33 -23.40 -1.52
N VAL A 91 -11.24 -22.13 -1.11
CA VAL A 91 -10.08 -21.29 -1.47
C VAL A 91 -8.77 -21.79 -0.86
N MET A 92 -8.85 -22.48 0.28
CA MET A 92 -7.68 -23.11 0.88
C MET A 92 -7.10 -24.21 -0.01
N ASP A 93 -7.92 -24.88 -0.81
CA ASP A 93 -7.44 -25.90 -1.76
C ASP A 93 -6.61 -25.35 -2.89
N VAL A 94 -6.87 -24.09 -3.23
CA VAL A 94 -6.18 -23.38 -4.28
C VAL A 94 -4.88 -22.76 -3.75
N SER A 95 -4.86 -22.34 -2.49
CA SER A 95 -3.70 -21.65 -1.90
C SER A 95 -2.51 -22.56 -1.60
N TYR A 96 -2.72 -23.88 -1.54
CA TYR A 96 -1.67 -24.89 -1.30
C TYR A 96 -1.13 -25.55 -2.58
N ILE A 97 -1.56 -25.12 -3.77
CA ILE A 97 -0.99 -25.62 -5.02
C ILE A 97 0.42 -25.07 -5.15
N ASP A 98 1.42 -25.96 -5.05
CA ASP A 98 2.80 -25.63 -5.34
C ASP A 98 3.07 -25.85 -6.82
N PHE A 99 3.27 -24.76 -7.54
CA PHE A 99 3.89 -24.80 -8.87
C PHE A 99 5.38 -25.07 -8.66
N ALA A 100 5.96 -25.99 -9.44
CA ALA A 100 7.40 -26.26 -9.38
C ALA A 100 8.17 -24.93 -9.38
N ASN A 101 9.02 -24.74 -8.36
CA ASN A 101 9.75 -23.49 -8.12
C ASN A 101 10.93 -23.36 -9.10
N THR A 102 10.63 -23.31 -10.39
CA THR A 102 11.59 -23.03 -11.46
C THR A 102 11.10 -21.78 -12.16
N SER A 103 11.73 -20.66 -11.83
CA SER A 103 11.47 -19.29 -12.28
C SER A 103 11.45 -19.09 -13.81
N ASP A 104 11.58 -20.13 -14.62
CA ASP A 104 11.73 -20.02 -16.08
C ASP A 104 11.05 -21.13 -16.89
N VAL A 105 10.24 -22.02 -16.27
CA VAL A 105 9.56 -23.10 -17.03
C VAL A 105 8.05 -23.07 -16.80
N PRO A 106 7.23 -22.72 -17.82
CA PRO A 106 5.79 -22.72 -17.68
C PRO A 106 5.27 -24.15 -17.56
N PHE A 107 4.62 -24.47 -16.45
CA PHE A 107 3.82 -25.68 -16.34
C PHE A 107 2.80 -25.74 -17.49
N VAL A 108 2.72 -26.86 -18.20
CA VAL A 108 1.81 -27.03 -19.35
C VAL A 108 0.77 -28.10 -19.04
N LEU A 109 -0.49 -27.68 -18.83
CA LEU A 109 -1.63 -28.57 -19.11
C LEU A 109 -1.90 -28.52 -20.61
N HIS A 110 -1.81 -29.66 -21.28
CA HIS A 110 -2.15 -29.73 -22.70
C HIS A 110 -3.67 -29.52 -22.88
N HIS A 111 -4.05 -28.37 -23.43
CA HIS A 111 -5.42 -28.08 -23.80
C HIS A 111 -5.77 -28.83 -25.09
N LEU A 112 -6.97 -29.41 -25.19
CA LEU A 112 -7.40 -30.10 -26.41
C LEU A 112 -7.56 -29.18 -27.63
N GLY A 113 -7.71 -27.87 -27.40
CA GLY A 113 -7.69 -26.84 -28.44
C GLY A 113 -6.29 -26.49 -28.97
N GLY A 114 -5.24 -27.27 -28.66
CA GLY A 114 -3.89 -27.08 -29.21
C GLY A 114 -3.07 -25.95 -28.58
N LYS A 115 -3.50 -25.44 -27.42
CA LYS A 115 -2.76 -24.42 -26.64
C LYS A 115 -2.31 -25.02 -25.32
N ASN A 116 -1.23 -24.51 -24.75
CA ASN A 116 -0.78 -24.94 -23.43
C ASN A 116 -1.48 -24.07 -22.37
N ALA A 117 -2.23 -24.67 -21.46
CA ALA A 117 -2.78 -23.98 -20.29
C ALA A 117 -1.67 -23.89 -19.24
N THR A 118 -1.17 -22.66 -19.04
CA THR A 118 -0.13 -22.35 -18.07
C THR A 118 -0.68 -22.32 -16.63
N GLY A 119 0.19 -22.36 -15.63
CA GLY A 119 -0.20 -22.10 -14.23
C GLY A 119 -1.00 -20.80 -14.07
N GLN A 120 -0.62 -19.75 -14.81
CA GLN A 120 -1.36 -18.50 -14.89
C GLN A 120 -2.79 -18.67 -15.44
N ILE A 121 -2.99 -19.47 -16.50
CA ILE A 121 -4.33 -19.76 -17.06
C ILE A 121 -5.19 -20.53 -16.05
N ILE A 122 -4.61 -21.51 -15.36
CA ILE A 122 -5.32 -22.26 -14.30
C ILE A 122 -5.78 -21.30 -13.21
N HIS A 123 -4.91 -20.39 -12.75
CA HIS A 123 -5.29 -19.38 -11.77
C HIS A 123 -6.40 -18.45 -12.26
N ILE A 124 -6.29 -17.96 -13.50
CA ILE A 124 -7.32 -17.09 -14.12
C ILE A 124 -8.68 -17.79 -14.07
N GLU A 125 -8.75 -19.04 -14.50
CA GLU A 125 -10.01 -19.76 -14.54
C GLU A 125 -10.53 -20.10 -13.15
N ILE A 126 -9.66 -20.43 -12.18
CA ILE A 126 -10.06 -20.65 -10.79
C ILE A 126 -10.70 -19.37 -10.26
N SER A 127 -10.04 -18.22 -10.41
CA SER A 127 -10.55 -16.93 -9.92
C SER A 127 -11.88 -16.55 -10.57
N LYS A 128 -12.03 -16.73 -11.89
CA LYS A 128 -13.31 -16.50 -12.57
C LYS A 128 -14.41 -17.40 -11.99
N ALA A 129 -14.13 -18.68 -11.78
CA ALA A 129 -15.09 -19.63 -11.26
C ALA A 129 -15.54 -19.30 -9.82
N PHE A 130 -14.61 -18.93 -8.91
CA PHE A 130 -14.93 -18.46 -7.56
C PHE A 130 -15.74 -17.15 -7.57
N SER A 131 -15.57 -16.31 -8.60
CA SER A 131 -16.28 -15.02 -8.74
C SER A 131 -17.72 -15.12 -9.25
N ILE A 132 -18.17 -16.29 -9.71
CA ILE A 132 -19.50 -16.45 -10.31
C ILE A 132 -20.55 -16.88 -9.27
N HIS A 133 -20.16 -17.65 -8.25
CA HIS A 133 -21.08 -18.22 -7.27
C HIS A 133 -20.99 -17.54 -5.90
N ASP A 134 -22.11 -17.07 -5.35
CA ASP A 134 -22.12 -16.22 -4.14
C ASP A 134 -21.56 -16.93 -2.89
N ASP A 135 -21.77 -18.23 -2.76
CA ASP A 135 -21.18 -19.01 -1.65
C ASP A 135 -19.66 -19.10 -1.78
N LEU A 136 -19.14 -19.30 -3.00
CA LEU A 136 -17.70 -19.32 -3.27
C LEU A 136 -17.07 -17.94 -3.08
N LYS A 137 -17.76 -16.85 -3.47
CA LYS A 137 -17.32 -15.47 -3.20
C LYS A 137 -17.19 -15.21 -1.70
N ARG A 138 -18.13 -15.71 -0.90
CA ARG A 138 -18.13 -15.52 0.56
C ARG A 138 -16.98 -16.29 1.22
N ASP A 139 -16.74 -17.52 0.81
CA ASP A 139 -15.62 -18.30 1.32
C ASP A 139 -14.28 -17.71 0.89
N PHE A 140 -14.19 -17.19 -0.34
CA PHE A 140 -13.03 -16.44 -0.80
C PHE A 140 -12.77 -15.18 0.03
N ALA A 141 -13.79 -14.37 0.28
CA ALA A 141 -13.67 -13.16 1.11
C ALA A 141 -13.26 -13.48 2.56
N ARG A 142 -13.64 -14.65 3.09
CA ARG A 142 -13.24 -15.12 4.43
C ARG A 142 -11.80 -15.62 4.46
N SER A 143 -11.34 -16.36 3.46
CA SER A 143 -9.95 -16.85 3.39
C SER A 143 -8.95 -15.73 3.10
N TYR A 144 -9.37 -14.68 2.40
CA TYR A 144 -8.58 -13.48 2.11
C TYR A 144 -8.00 -12.78 3.36
N THR A 145 -8.73 -12.81 4.48
CA THR A 145 -8.26 -12.20 5.74
C THR A 145 -7.19 -13.01 6.47
N HIS A 146 -6.96 -14.28 6.08
CA HIS A 146 -6.13 -15.21 6.85
C HIS A 146 -4.89 -15.73 6.10
N ASN A 147 -4.82 -15.63 4.76
CA ASN A 147 -3.66 -16.15 4.03
C ASN A 147 -3.43 -15.40 2.69
N ALA A 148 -2.72 -14.27 2.75
CA ALA A 148 -2.35 -13.42 1.61
C ALA A 148 -1.26 -14.02 0.68
N SER A 149 -0.98 -15.32 0.79
CA SER A 149 0.09 -16.00 0.05
C SER A 149 -0.27 -16.33 -1.40
N SER A 150 -1.56 -16.38 -1.76
CA SER A 150 -1.97 -16.56 -3.16
C SER A 150 -1.99 -15.22 -3.91
N LYS A 151 -0.78 -14.73 -4.21
CA LYS A 151 -0.48 -13.46 -4.92
C LYS A 151 -1.26 -13.31 -6.24
N THR A 152 -1.61 -14.42 -6.89
CA THR A 152 -2.32 -14.47 -8.16
C THR A 152 -3.83 -14.28 -8.02
N ALA A 153 -4.43 -14.70 -6.90
CA ALA A 153 -5.88 -14.64 -6.68
C ALA A 153 -6.36 -13.21 -6.33
N LEU A 154 -5.48 -12.41 -5.71
CA LEU A 154 -5.66 -10.97 -5.45
C LEU A 154 -5.76 -10.16 -6.76
N GLY A 155 -4.85 -10.38 -7.71
CA GLY A 155 -4.81 -9.64 -8.98
C GLY A 155 -6.11 -9.77 -9.80
N TYR A 156 -6.76 -10.94 -9.76
CA TYR A 156 -7.95 -11.21 -10.56
C TYR A 156 -9.28 -10.95 -9.84
N MET A 157 -9.38 -11.04 -8.51
CA MET A 157 -10.56 -10.52 -7.79
C MET A 157 -10.78 -9.03 -8.07
N HIS A 158 -9.69 -8.27 -8.12
CA HIS A 158 -9.70 -6.86 -8.47
C HIS A 158 -10.01 -6.60 -9.95
N ALA A 159 -10.02 -7.63 -10.80
CA ALA A 159 -10.44 -7.50 -12.19
C ALA A 159 -11.96 -7.57 -12.34
N ILE A 160 -12.66 -8.31 -11.47
CA ILE A 160 -14.03 -8.79 -11.70
C ILE A 160 -15.09 -8.05 -10.88
N ASP A 161 -14.81 -7.69 -9.62
CA ASP A 161 -15.76 -6.96 -8.77
C ASP A 161 -15.09 -5.75 -8.13
N SER A 162 -15.67 -4.57 -8.38
CA SER A 162 -15.16 -3.31 -7.88
C SER A 162 -15.15 -3.22 -6.36
N SER A 163 -16.08 -3.87 -5.66
CA SER A 163 -16.12 -3.82 -4.19
C SER A 163 -14.88 -4.42 -3.53
N TYR A 164 -14.23 -5.37 -4.20
CA TYR A 164 -12.98 -5.96 -3.74
C TYR A 164 -11.75 -5.17 -4.17
N TRP A 165 -11.90 -4.06 -4.91
CA TRP A 165 -10.73 -3.30 -5.32
C TRP A 165 -9.93 -2.78 -4.11
N PRO A 166 -8.60 -2.82 -4.18
CA PRO A 166 -7.68 -2.27 -3.20
C PRO A 166 -8.10 -0.90 -2.71
N VAL A 167 -8.43 0.00 -3.65
CA VAL A 167 -8.86 1.36 -3.34
C VAL A 167 -10.10 1.40 -2.44
N ASN A 168 -11.09 0.55 -2.69
CA ASN A 168 -12.33 0.54 -1.91
C ASN A 168 -12.09 -0.05 -0.51
N GLN A 169 -11.25 -1.08 -0.40
CA GLN A 169 -10.87 -1.65 0.90
C GLN A 169 -10.02 -0.67 1.73
N ILE A 170 -9.08 0.05 1.11
CA ILE A 170 -8.33 1.14 1.74
C ILE A 170 -9.29 2.21 2.26
N GLU A 171 -10.22 2.67 1.42
CA GLU A 171 -11.17 3.73 1.79
C GLU A 171 -12.13 3.29 2.90
N GLU A 172 -12.60 2.05 2.88
CA GLU A 172 -13.43 1.47 3.95
C GLU A 172 -12.65 1.30 5.25
N HIS A 173 -11.39 0.84 5.17
CA HIS A 173 -10.51 0.74 6.33
C HIS A 173 -10.22 2.12 6.93
N ALA A 174 -9.92 3.12 6.10
CA ALA A 174 -9.72 4.49 6.54
C ALA A 174 -10.98 5.07 7.19
N LYS A 175 -12.17 4.83 6.62
CA LYS A 175 -13.44 5.23 7.24
C LYS A 175 -13.64 4.55 8.60
N SER A 176 -13.28 3.27 8.72
CA SER A 176 -13.35 2.53 9.98
C SER A 176 -12.41 3.12 11.05
N ILE A 177 -11.13 3.39 10.70
CA ILE A 177 -10.15 4.08 11.57
C ILE A 177 -10.71 5.41 12.07
N MET A 178 -11.39 6.16 11.20
CA MET A 178 -11.89 7.50 11.48
C MET A 178 -13.27 7.52 12.15
N SER A 179 -13.90 6.36 12.38
CA SER A 179 -15.24 6.28 12.99
C SER A 179 -15.16 5.76 14.43
N GLU A 180 -15.88 6.41 15.35
CA GLU A 180 -15.99 6.00 16.76
C GLU A 180 -16.79 4.70 16.88
N GLY A 181 -16.09 3.57 16.72
CA GLY A 181 -16.62 2.27 17.03
C GLY A 181 -16.89 1.40 15.80
N THR A 182 -16.24 0.24 15.85
CA THR A 182 -16.55 -1.04 15.19
C THR A 182 -15.78 -1.45 13.94
N ARG A 183 -15.39 -2.73 14.01
CA ARG A 183 -14.82 -3.66 13.03
C ARG A 183 -13.50 -3.23 12.42
N ILE A 184 -12.44 -3.80 12.99
CA ILE A 184 -11.14 -3.99 12.34
C ILE A 184 -11.42 -4.66 10.99
N LEU A 185 -11.46 -3.88 9.92
CA LEU A 185 -11.21 -4.37 8.57
C LEU A 185 -9.71 -4.63 8.55
N THR A 186 -9.28 -5.88 8.66
CA THR A 186 -7.86 -6.21 8.48
C THR A 186 -7.53 -6.01 7.01
N LEU A 187 -6.82 -4.93 6.66
CA LEU A 187 -6.13 -4.88 5.38
C LEU A 187 -5.19 -6.09 5.32
N PRO A 188 -5.07 -6.78 4.18
CA PRO A 188 -4.14 -7.88 4.08
C PRO A 188 -2.75 -7.43 4.52
N HIS A 189 -2.14 -8.18 5.42
CA HIS A 189 -0.69 -8.15 5.56
C HIS A 189 -0.13 -8.37 4.15
N ASN A 190 0.66 -7.42 3.66
CA ASN A 190 1.24 -7.38 2.30
C ASN A 190 0.51 -6.58 1.22
N PHE A 191 -0.38 -5.66 1.60
CA PHE A 191 -1.05 -4.79 0.65
C PHE A 191 -0.08 -3.88 -0.14
N ALA A 192 0.91 -3.27 0.53
CA ALA A 192 1.92 -2.43 -0.13
C ALA A 192 2.74 -3.22 -1.17
N TYR A 193 3.10 -4.46 -0.87
CA TYR A 193 3.81 -5.34 -1.80
C TYR A 193 3.05 -5.59 -3.11
N LEU A 194 1.73 -5.41 -3.18
CA LEU A 194 1.00 -5.53 -4.45
C LEU A 194 1.51 -4.51 -5.50
N ALA A 195 2.02 -3.37 -5.06
CA ALA A 195 2.57 -2.35 -5.94
C ALA A 195 3.84 -2.81 -6.66
N SER A 196 4.62 -3.70 -6.04
CA SER A 196 5.89 -4.23 -6.57
C SER A 196 5.77 -5.57 -7.30
N ARG A 197 4.56 -6.14 -7.44
CA ARG A 197 4.36 -7.48 -8.07
C ARG A 197 4.26 -7.56 -9.60
N PRO A 198 3.82 -6.54 -10.36
CA PRO A 198 3.82 -6.68 -11.82
C PRO A 198 5.19 -7.12 -12.34
N GLU A 199 5.25 -8.19 -13.14
CA GLU A 199 6.48 -8.73 -13.74
C GLU A 199 6.60 -8.31 -15.22
N ALA A 200 5.47 -8.04 -15.88
CA ALA A 200 5.41 -7.43 -17.21
C ALA A 200 4.18 -6.50 -17.37
N LEU A 201 4.24 -5.57 -18.35
CA LEU A 201 3.10 -4.69 -18.69
C LEU A 201 1.84 -5.47 -19.13
N SER A 202 2.02 -6.69 -19.65
CA SER A 202 0.91 -7.59 -19.99
C SER A 202 0.09 -8.05 -18.79
N ASP A 203 0.65 -7.97 -17.58
CA ASP A 203 0.00 -8.40 -16.34
C ASP A 203 -0.93 -7.33 -15.76
N LEU A 204 -0.88 -6.12 -16.33
CA LEU A 204 -1.65 -4.98 -15.86
C LEU A 204 -3.13 -5.10 -16.24
N PRO A 205 -4.06 -4.58 -15.42
CA PRO A 205 -5.48 -4.50 -15.79
C PRO A 205 -5.65 -3.78 -17.13
N ASN A 206 -6.23 -4.47 -18.12
CA ASN A 206 -6.35 -3.99 -19.50
C ASN A 206 -5.01 -3.57 -20.16
N GLY A 207 -3.88 -4.06 -19.68
CA GLY A 207 -2.54 -3.64 -20.12
C GLY A 207 -2.23 -2.17 -19.82
N SER A 208 -2.92 -1.54 -18.86
CA SER A 208 -2.84 -0.11 -18.58
C SER A 208 -2.21 0.18 -17.21
N PRO A 209 -1.02 0.83 -17.18
CA PRO A 209 -0.43 1.32 -15.93
C PRO A 209 -1.36 2.25 -15.15
N MET A 210 -2.09 3.13 -15.83
CA MET A 210 -3.02 4.03 -15.16
C MET A 210 -4.19 3.31 -14.52
N GLU A 211 -4.70 2.26 -15.17
CA GLU A 211 -5.76 1.45 -14.57
C GLU A 211 -5.23 0.68 -13.36
N PHE A 212 -3.97 0.24 -13.40
CA PHE A 212 -3.29 -0.33 -12.23
C PHE A 212 -3.20 0.68 -11.08
N PHE A 213 -2.67 1.88 -11.29
CA PHE A 213 -2.55 2.92 -10.25
C PHE A 213 -3.90 3.32 -9.64
N ARG A 214 -4.95 3.33 -10.47
CA ARG A 214 -6.31 3.64 -10.04
C ARG A 214 -6.92 2.51 -9.19
N ARG A 215 -6.83 1.26 -9.65
CA ARG A 215 -7.43 0.11 -8.96
C ARG A 215 -6.68 -0.28 -7.70
N SER A 216 -5.35 -0.16 -7.70
CA SER A 216 -4.48 -0.43 -6.54
C SER A 216 -4.72 0.54 -5.38
N GLY A 217 -5.33 1.70 -5.63
CA GLY A 217 -5.54 2.72 -4.60
C GLY A 217 -4.32 3.58 -4.33
N MET A 218 -3.24 3.42 -5.11
CA MET A 218 -2.04 4.26 -5.04
C MET A 218 -2.35 5.75 -5.27
N LEU A 219 -3.39 6.07 -6.04
CA LEU A 219 -3.85 7.45 -6.27
C LEU A 219 -4.97 7.90 -5.33
N SER A 220 -5.18 7.19 -4.22
CA SER A 220 -6.15 7.59 -3.20
C SER A 220 -5.55 8.65 -2.27
N ASP A 221 -6.40 9.54 -1.78
CA ASP A 221 -6.02 10.54 -0.79
C ASP A 221 -5.58 9.88 0.52
N VAL A 222 -6.11 8.69 0.84
CA VAL A 222 -5.74 7.91 2.02
C VAL A 222 -4.28 7.47 1.96
N VAL A 223 -3.86 6.88 0.82
CA VAL A 223 -2.47 6.45 0.60
C VAL A 223 -1.56 7.67 0.57
N SER A 224 -1.93 8.71 -0.17
CA SER A 224 -1.12 9.93 -0.29
C SER A 224 -0.99 10.69 1.04
N ARG A 225 -1.95 10.55 1.97
CA ARG A 225 -1.84 11.14 3.32
C ARG A 225 -1.13 10.23 4.32
N LYS A 226 -0.94 8.95 4.00
CA LYS A 226 -0.38 7.91 4.87
C LYS A 226 -1.02 7.89 6.25
N LEU A 227 -2.31 7.56 6.30
CA LEU A 227 -3.04 7.42 7.56
C LEU A 227 -2.52 6.27 8.44
N THR A 228 -1.79 5.30 7.87
CA THR A 228 -1.11 4.20 8.56
C THR A 228 0.23 3.93 7.87
N CYS A 229 1.21 3.36 8.60
CA CYS A 229 2.50 2.93 8.00
C CYS A 229 2.33 1.85 6.92
N HIS A 230 1.26 1.05 6.99
CA HIS A 230 0.90 0.06 5.98
C HIS A 230 0.53 0.64 4.60
N PHE A 231 0.40 1.96 4.47
CA PHE A 231 0.14 2.64 3.20
C PHE A 231 1.43 3.08 2.47
N ALA A 232 2.55 2.39 2.68
CA ALA A 232 3.82 2.57 1.99
C ALA A 232 3.85 2.02 0.53
N MET A 233 2.75 2.16 -0.22
CA MET A 233 2.63 1.55 -1.56
C MET A 233 3.59 2.18 -2.58
N TRP A 234 3.82 3.49 -2.48
CA TRP A 234 4.69 4.20 -3.41
C TRP A 234 6.16 3.92 -3.13
N GLU A 235 6.52 3.72 -1.88
CA GLU A 235 7.84 3.29 -1.44
C GLU A 235 8.19 1.93 -2.04
N GLU A 236 7.31 0.95 -1.86
CA GLU A 236 7.43 -0.40 -2.44
C GLU A 236 7.50 -0.36 -3.97
N PHE A 237 6.66 0.46 -4.61
CA PHE A 237 6.66 0.65 -6.06
C PHE A 237 7.98 1.24 -6.56
N LEU A 238 8.47 2.29 -5.90
CA LEU A 238 9.70 2.99 -6.28
C LEU A 238 10.93 2.13 -6.02
N HIS A 239 10.97 1.35 -4.93
CA HIS A 239 12.01 0.34 -4.70
C HIS A 239 12.09 -0.68 -5.85
N ALA A 240 10.93 -1.22 -6.25
CA ALA A 240 10.91 -2.16 -7.37
C ALA A 240 11.36 -1.47 -8.67
N ALA A 241 10.96 -0.22 -8.89
CA ALA A 241 11.32 0.54 -10.08
C ALA A 241 12.82 0.87 -10.18
N THR A 242 13.51 1.16 -9.06
CA THR A 242 14.97 1.38 -9.05
C THR A 242 15.76 0.12 -9.36
N SER A 243 15.19 -1.06 -9.08
CA SER A 243 15.78 -2.37 -9.40
C SER A 243 15.65 -2.77 -10.89
N GLY A 244 15.09 -1.91 -11.75
CA GLY A 244 14.95 -2.18 -13.20
C GLY A 244 13.77 -3.07 -13.59
N ASN A 245 12.83 -3.31 -12.67
CA ASN A 245 11.59 -4.05 -12.91
C ASN A 245 10.60 -3.24 -13.78
N PRO A 246 9.52 -3.83 -14.32
CA PRO A 246 8.54 -3.12 -15.18
C PRO A 246 7.91 -1.86 -14.56
N GLN A 247 7.99 -1.69 -13.25
CA GLN A 247 7.56 -0.49 -12.53
C GLN A 247 8.28 0.78 -13.03
N SER A 248 9.53 0.67 -13.50
CA SER A 248 10.26 1.79 -14.12
C SER A 248 9.52 2.32 -15.36
N ASP A 249 9.05 1.42 -16.22
CA ASP A 249 8.30 1.79 -17.43
C ASP A 249 6.89 2.27 -17.10
N MET A 250 6.26 1.68 -16.08
CA MET A 250 4.97 2.17 -15.57
C MET A 250 5.08 3.60 -15.01
N LEU A 251 6.16 3.93 -14.30
CA LEU A 251 6.44 5.27 -13.80
C LEU A 251 6.61 6.25 -14.96
N LYS A 252 7.43 5.92 -15.96
CA LYS A 252 7.61 6.73 -17.18
C LYS A 252 6.30 6.96 -17.93
N SER A 253 5.38 6.00 -17.90
CA SER A 253 4.07 6.13 -18.57
C SER A 253 3.21 7.26 -17.98
N LEU A 254 3.42 7.63 -16.70
CA LEU A 254 2.71 8.74 -16.05
C LEU A 254 2.97 10.09 -16.73
N ASN A 255 4.12 10.22 -17.40
CA ASN A 255 4.49 11.40 -18.16
C ASN A 255 3.52 11.70 -19.32
N SER A 256 2.76 10.70 -19.78
CA SER A 256 1.78 10.83 -20.87
C SER A 256 0.36 11.21 -20.42
N VAL A 257 0.11 11.34 -19.11
CA VAL A 257 -1.22 11.65 -18.56
C VAL A 257 -1.62 13.09 -18.86
N THR A 258 -2.77 13.29 -19.50
CA THR A 258 -3.25 14.61 -19.94
C THR A 258 -4.25 15.28 -18.99
N SER A 259 -4.94 14.50 -18.15
CA SER A 259 -5.93 15.02 -17.19
C SER A 259 -5.26 15.77 -16.04
N GLU A 260 -5.56 17.06 -15.85
CA GLU A 260 -5.03 17.86 -14.73
C GLU A 260 -5.38 17.25 -13.37
N ALA A 261 -6.64 16.90 -13.14
CA ALA A 261 -7.05 16.28 -11.88
C ALA A 261 -6.35 14.93 -11.60
N THR A 262 -5.92 14.21 -12.64
CA THR A 262 -5.15 12.97 -12.47
C THR A 262 -3.68 13.28 -12.18
N VAL A 263 -3.10 14.27 -12.85
CA VAL A 263 -1.74 14.73 -12.57
C VAL A 263 -1.64 15.24 -11.13
N ASP A 264 -2.59 16.04 -10.65
CA ASP A 264 -2.61 16.52 -9.26
C ASP A 264 -2.56 15.37 -8.24
N LYS A 265 -3.30 14.28 -8.48
CA LYS A 265 -3.27 13.09 -7.63
C LYS A 265 -1.93 12.36 -7.70
N ILE A 266 -1.32 12.26 -8.87
CA ILE A 266 0.02 11.68 -9.03
C ILE A 266 1.05 12.53 -8.29
N LEU A 267 1.00 13.85 -8.44
CA LEU A 267 1.90 14.78 -7.75
C LEU A 267 1.74 14.65 -6.24
N GLN A 268 0.50 14.67 -5.74
CA GLN A 268 0.22 14.51 -4.31
C GLN A 268 0.79 13.19 -3.77
N ALA A 269 0.61 12.10 -4.52
CA ALA A 269 1.14 10.79 -4.15
C ALA A 269 2.67 10.75 -4.14
N LEU A 270 3.34 11.21 -5.21
CA LEU A 270 4.80 11.21 -5.29
C LEU A 270 5.45 12.12 -4.25
N LEU A 271 4.84 13.27 -3.94
CA LEU A 271 5.31 14.17 -2.89
C LEU A 271 5.08 13.64 -1.47
N SER A 272 4.33 12.54 -1.32
CA SER A 272 4.08 11.92 -0.02
C SER A 272 5.12 10.89 0.38
N VAL A 273 6.01 10.51 -0.53
CA VAL A 273 6.98 9.43 -0.32
C VAL A 273 7.96 9.77 0.80
N THR A 274 8.25 8.79 1.67
CA THR A 274 9.18 8.93 2.81
C THR A 274 10.13 7.75 2.83
N ALA A 275 11.39 7.99 3.20
CA ALA A 275 12.27 6.90 3.64
C ALA A 275 11.86 6.56 5.08
N ASP A 276 10.91 5.63 5.23
CA ASP A 276 10.45 5.17 6.54
C ASP A 276 11.48 4.24 7.18
N SER A 277 11.54 4.18 8.51
CA SER A 277 12.54 3.42 9.29
C SER A 277 12.21 1.93 9.43
N TYR A 278 11.03 1.49 8.99
CA TYR A 278 10.54 0.13 9.26
C TYR A 278 10.99 -0.92 8.25
N GLU A 279 11.38 -0.50 7.06
CA GLU A 279 11.81 -1.36 5.97
C GLU A 279 12.81 -0.55 5.13
N ASP A 280 14.08 -0.98 5.05
CA ASP A 280 15.14 -0.35 4.25
C ASP A 280 14.79 -0.46 2.75
N HIS A 281 13.85 0.35 2.29
CA HIS A 281 13.22 0.12 1.00
C HIS A 281 14.05 0.63 -0.16
N PHE A 282 14.83 1.69 -0.08
CA PHE A 282 15.63 2.13 -1.24
C PHE A 282 16.65 3.20 -0.85
N GLU A 283 17.67 3.34 -1.70
CA GLU A 283 18.60 4.46 -1.64
C GLU A 283 17.90 5.76 -2.13
N PRO A 284 17.88 6.85 -1.34
CA PRO A 284 17.19 8.09 -1.69
C PRO A 284 17.62 8.68 -3.04
N ASP A 285 18.92 8.61 -3.33
CA ASP A 285 19.53 9.08 -4.58
C ASP A 285 18.97 8.37 -5.81
N ASP A 286 18.76 7.07 -5.71
CA ASP A 286 18.30 6.26 -6.83
C ASP A 286 16.85 6.58 -7.16
N VAL A 287 16.03 6.85 -6.14
CA VAL A 287 14.65 7.30 -6.34
C VAL A 287 14.60 8.70 -6.95
N LEU A 288 15.40 9.65 -6.45
CA LEU A 288 15.43 11.00 -7.01
C LEU A 288 15.90 11.00 -8.48
N LYS A 289 16.93 10.22 -8.81
CA LYS A 289 17.40 10.05 -10.20
C LYS A 289 16.33 9.39 -11.07
N LEU A 290 15.69 8.34 -10.58
CA LEU A 290 14.61 7.66 -11.30
C LEU A 290 13.45 8.61 -11.61
N LEU A 291 13.04 9.44 -10.65
CA LEU A 291 11.98 10.45 -10.83
C LEU A 291 12.41 11.50 -11.86
N ASP A 292 13.63 12.01 -11.78
CA ASP A 292 14.18 12.95 -12.79
C ASP A 292 14.16 12.34 -14.19
N GLU A 293 14.63 11.11 -14.35
CA GLU A 293 14.62 10.39 -15.62
C GLU A 293 13.21 10.14 -16.14
N ALA A 294 12.28 9.75 -15.26
CA ALA A 294 10.90 9.42 -15.65
C ALA A 294 10.12 10.65 -16.14
N PHE A 295 10.36 11.81 -15.54
CA PHE A 295 9.60 13.04 -15.80
C PHE A 295 10.38 14.10 -16.57
N LYS A 296 11.59 13.80 -17.01
CA LYS A 296 12.46 14.70 -17.77
C LYS A 296 11.74 15.42 -18.90
N GLY A 297 11.82 16.75 -18.89
CA GLY A 297 11.27 17.60 -19.96
C GLY A 297 9.76 17.80 -19.90
N ASN A 298 9.07 17.34 -18.85
CA ASN A 298 7.65 17.65 -18.62
C ASN A 298 7.47 18.60 -17.44
N SER A 299 7.19 19.86 -17.76
CA SER A 299 7.04 20.92 -16.76
C SER A 299 5.90 20.73 -15.76
N ARG A 300 4.96 19.81 -16.03
CA ARG A 300 3.85 19.52 -15.11
C ARG A 300 4.31 18.74 -13.88
N PHE A 301 5.48 18.11 -13.95
CA PHE A 301 6.09 17.34 -12.86
C PHE A 301 7.31 18.05 -12.24
N ASP A 302 7.62 19.29 -12.65
CA ASP A 302 8.72 20.08 -12.09
C ASP A 302 8.62 20.25 -10.57
N SER A 303 7.40 20.27 -10.02
CA SER A 303 7.16 20.37 -8.58
C SER A 303 7.66 19.15 -7.81
N VAL A 304 7.65 17.95 -8.40
CA VAL A 304 8.23 16.74 -7.77
C VAL A 304 9.74 16.84 -7.72
N LEU A 305 10.37 17.21 -8.84
CA LEU A 305 11.83 17.29 -8.96
C LEU A 305 12.44 18.39 -8.08
N ASN A 306 11.71 19.49 -7.94
CA ASN A 306 12.14 20.65 -7.15
C ASN A 306 11.58 20.67 -5.72
N SER A 307 10.81 19.66 -5.31
CA SER A 307 10.20 19.65 -3.98
C SER A 307 11.26 19.46 -2.91
N VAL A 308 11.31 20.42 -2.00
CA VAL A 308 12.15 20.36 -0.80
C VAL A 308 11.53 19.40 0.21
N THR A 309 10.19 19.35 0.29
CA THR A 309 9.48 18.44 1.19
C THR A 309 9.79 16.98 0.86
N LEU A 310 9.74 16.60 -0.41
CA LEU A 310 10.09 15.25 -0.87
C LEU A 310 11.55 14.92 -0.51
N LYS A 311 12.49 15.78 -0.89
CA LYS A 311 13.93 15.59 -0.61
C LYS A 311 14.20 15.41 0.90
N LEU A 312 13.57 16.21 1.76
CA LEU A 312 13.69 16.07 3.22
C LEU A 312 13.01 14.80 3.75
N ASN A 313 11.94 14.34 3.12
CA ASN A 313 11.26 13.11 3.51
C ASN A 313 12.02 11.84 3.13
N LEU A 314 12.73 11.84 1.99
CA LEU A 314 13.59 10.74 1.56
C LEU A 314 14.91 10.68 2.34
N PHE A 315 15.30 11.76 3.01
CA PHE A 315 16.47 11.73 3.87
C PHE A 315 16.26 10.84 5.10
N ALA A 316 17.22 9.93 5.36
CA ALA A 316 17.14 8.96 6.46
C ALA A 316 17.06 9.64 7.83
N ASN A 317 16.29 9.03 8.73
CA ASN A 317 15.94 9.55 10.06
C ASN A 317 16.97 9.24 11.15
N ASP A 318 18.18 8.78 10.81
CA ASP A 318 19.11 8.18 11.77
C ASP A 318 19.17 8.94 13.09
N GLU A 319 18.87 8.20 14.17
CA GLU A 319 18.43 8.64 15.50
C GLU A 319 19.44 9.46 16.32
N TYR A 320 20.45 10.09 15.71
CA TYR A 320 21.56 10.66 16.45
C TYR A 320 21.72 12.18 16.24
N GLU A 321 21.38 12.90 17.30
CA GLU A 321 22.04 14.13 17.76
C GLU A 321 22.22 15.28 16.74
N LEU A 322 21.32 16.28 16.74
CA LEU A 322 21.57 17.66 16.23
C LEU A 322 22.50 17.71 14.99
N GLY A 323 22.27 16.82 14.02
CA GLY A 323 23.17 16.63 12.90
C GLY A 323 23.03 17.79 11.92
N GLY A 324 24.12 18.47 11.63
CA GLY A 324 24.14 19.44 10.53
C GLY A 324 23.78 18.77 9.20
N LEU A 325 23.36 19.57 8.21
CA LEU A 325 23.11 19.10 6.83
C LEU A 325 24.32 18.42 6.17
N SER A 326 25.49 18.46 6.81
CA SER A 326 26.70 17.71 6.44
C SER A 326 26.54 16.18 6.49
N HIS A 327 25.52 15.65 7.16
CA HIS A 327 25.22 14.21 7.22
C HIS A 327 24.25 13.74 6.13
N MET A 328 23.88 14.61 5.19
CA MET A 328 23.07 14.21 4.04
C MET A 328 23.80 13.12 3.23
N THR A 329 23.32 11.88 3.34
CA THR A 329 23.78 10.75 2.53
C THR A 329 23.20 10.91 1.12
N GLY A 330 24.07 10.86 0.11
CA GLY A 330 23.69 11.03 -1.29
C GLY A 330 24.56 12.03 -2.05
N SER A 331 24.22 12.23 -3.31
CA SER A 331 24.91 13.10 -4.26
C SER A 331 24.54 14.56 -3.94
N PRO A 332 25.48 15.42 -3.50
CA PRO A 332 25.19 16.79 -3.06
C PRO A 332 24.43 17.62 -4.11
N GLU A 333 24.61 17.32 -5.39
CA GLU A 333 23.94 17.98 -6.51
C GLU A 333 22.42 17.81 -6.48
N LEU A 334 21.91 16.65 -6.00
CA LEU A 334 20.47 16.39 -5.90
C LEU A 334 19.82 17.23 -4.79
N TYR A 335 20.62 17.66 -3.81
CA TYR A 335 20.20 18.41 -2.62
C TYR A 335 20.71 19.85 -2.59
N ALA A 336 21.30 20.34 -3.69
CA ALA A 336 21.86 21.70 -3.78
C ALA A 336 20.86 22.79 -3.35
N ASP A 337 19.58 22.63 -3.67
CA ASP A 337 18.52 23.58 -3.28
C ASP A 337 18.30 23.71 -1.76
N ILE A 338 18.69 22.69 -1.00
CA ILE A 338 18.64 22.66 0.46
C ILE A 338 19.97 23.19 1.00
N LEU A 339 21.09 22.67 0.49
CA LEU A 339 22.43 22.97 0.98
C LEU A 339 22.84 24.43 0.73
N ASP A 340 22.48 24.99 -0.42
CA ASP A 340 22.86 26.35 -0.83
C ASP A 340 21.90 27.44 -0.32
N HIS A 341 20.69 27.07 0.11
CA HIS A 341 19.61 28.02 0.44
C HIS A 341 18.99 27.79 1.82
N GLN A 342 19.81 27.37 2.78
CA GLN A 342 19.39 26.99 4.14
C GLN A 342 18.60 28.08 4.87
N GLU A 343 18.94 29.36 4.65
CA GLU A 343 18.26 30.52 5.23
C GLU A 343 16.80 30.68 4.76
N SER A 344 16.40 30.02 3.68
CA SER A 344 15.04 30.08 3.13
C SER A 344 14.29 28.76 3.19
N LEU A 345 14.88 27.75 3.85
CA LEU A 345 14.39 26.38 3.81
C LEU A 345 12.97 26.26 4.37
N VAL A 346 12.71 26.90 5.51
CA VAL A 346 11.37 26.94 6.12
C VAL A 346 10.36 27.61 5.20
N SER A 347 10.74 28.65 4.47
CA SER A 347 9.87 29.30 3.47
C SER A 347 9.53 28.38 2.30
N LYS A 348 10.50 27.61 1.80
CA LYS A 348 10.25 26.67 0.70
C LYS A 348 9.26 25.59 1.12
N VAL A 349 9.50 24.95 2.28
CA VAL A 349 8.58 23.94 2.84
C VAL A 349 7.20 24.52 3.14
N ALA A 350 7.13 25.71 3.77
CA ALA A 350 5.87 26.37 4.05
C ALA A 350 5.07 26.68 2.78
N THR A 351 5.74 27.06 1.69
CA THR A 351 5.09 27.33 0.40
C THR A 351 4.43 26.06 -0.16
N GLU A 352 5.12 24.92 -0.10
CA GLU A 352 4.58 23.64 -0.55
C GLU A 352 3.39 23.17 0.31
N ILE A 353 3.48 23.34 1.64
CA ILE A 353 2.40 22.94 2.56
C ILE A 353 1.19 23.87 2.41
N LEU A 354 1.37 25.20 2.41
CA LEU A 354 0.29 26.17 2.31
C LEU A 354 -0.46 26.13 0.97
N ALA A 355 0.16 25.56 -0.07
CA ALA A 355 -0.48 25.35 -1.36
C ALA A 355 -1.53 24.21 -1.32
N LYS A 356 -1.46 23.32 -0.32
CA LYS A 356 -2.39 22.21 -0.15
C LYS A 356 -3.63 22.67 0.61
N HIS A 357 -4.78 22.02 0.39
CA HIS A 357 -5.90 22.16 1.31
C HIS A 357 -5.56 21.47 2.64
N PRO A 358 -5.99 21.96 3.83
CA PRO A 358 -5.66 21.32 5.11
C PRO A 358 -5.99 19.83 5.20
N SER A 359 -7.03 19.39 4.49
CA SER A 359 -7.41 17.96 4.44
C SER A 359 -6.51 17.09 3.57
N GLN A 360 -5.59 17.67 2.80
CA GLN A 360 -4.63 16.97 1.95
C GLN A 360 -3.24 16.87 2.61
N VAL A 361 -3.00 17.66 3.65
CA VAL A 361 -1.78 17.57 4.46
C VAL A 361 -1.77 16.22 5.18
N GLY A 362 -0.64 15.52 5.04
CA GLY A 362 -0.47 14.14 5.48
C GLY A 362 0.72 13.95 6.42
N TYR A 363 0.98 12.70 6.76
CA TYR A 363 2.10 12.29 7.61
C TYR A 363 3.45 12.85 7.13
N SER A 364 3.71 12.78 5.82
CA SER A 364 4.95 13.25 5.20
C SER A 364 5.20 14.75 5.42
N ASP A 365 4.14 15.56 5.41
CA ASP A 365 4.24 16.99 5.67
C ASP A 365 4.58 17.26 7.15
N PHE A 366 3.91 16.55 8.07
CA PHE A 366 4.19 16.65 9.50
C PHE A 366 5.60 16.15 9.86
N MET A 367 6.07 15.10 9.20
CA MET A 367 7.42 14.56 9.39
C MET A 367 8.49 15.59 9.00
N VAL A 368 8.35 16.27 7.86
CA VAL A 368 9.32 17.32 7.46
C VAL A 368 9.39 18.45 8.48
N ILE A 369 8.25 18.86 9.03
CA ILE A 369 8.21 19.89 10.08
C ILE A 369 9.01 19.44 11.31
N LYS A 370 8.81 18.19 11.74
CA LYS A 370 9.57 17.61 12.85
C LYS A 370 11.07 17.56 12.53
N LYS A 371 11.44 17.10 11.33
CA LYS A 371 12.84 17.05 10.85
C LYS A 371 13.51 18.42 10.86
N LEU A 372 12.85 19.45 10.32
CA LEU A 372 13.38 20.82 10.28
C LEU A 372 13.68 21.38 11.67
N ASN A 373 12.87 21.05 12.68
CA ASN A 373 13.10 21.51 14.05
C ASN A 373 14.33 20.86 14.72
N SER A 374 14.75 19.69 14.22
CA SER A 374 15.92 18.93 14.69
C SER A 374 17.22 19.30 13.96
N ILE A 375 17.13 20.01 12.83
CA ILE A 375 18.29 20.50 12.09
C ILE A 375 18.72 21.86 12.66
N ASP A 376 20.03 22.05 12.85
CA ASP A 376 20.59 23.35 13.20
C ASP A 376 20.57 24.28 11.98
N LEU A 377 19.48 25.02 11.82
CA LEU A 377 19.28 25.93 10.71
C LEU A 377 19.76 27.35 11.05
N PRO A 378 20.38 28.08 10.09
CA PRO A 378 20.64 29.49 10.26
C PRO A 378 19.32 30.28 10.41
N PRO A 379 19.36 31.54 10.88
CA PRO A 379 18.17 32.39 10.97
C PRO A 379 17.37 32.39 9.67
N GLN A 380 16.08 32.09 9.76
CA GLN A 380 15.22 31.87 8.59
C GLN A 380 14.63 33.17 8.04
N ILE A 381 14.59 33.28 6.72
CA ILE A 381 13.92 34.34 5.97
C ILE A 381 12.54 33.81 5.58
N LEU A 382 11.49 34.40 6.19
CA LEU A 382 10.11 34.01 5.92
C LEU A 382 9.52 34.84 4.77
N ARG A 383 8.96 34.17 3.77
CA ARG A 383 8.16 34.76 2.67
C ARG A 383 6.66 34.66 2.91
N PHE A 384 6.28 34.28 4.12
CA PHE A 384 4.92 34.09 4.59
C PHE A 384 4.81 34.62 6.03
N THR A 385 3.58 34.77 6.52
CA THR A 385 3.31 35.14 7.91
C THR A 385 3.34 33.88 8.78
N PRO A 386 4.15 33.83 9.85
CA PRO A 386 4.24 32.67 10.75
C PRO A 386 2.87 32.15 11.21
N GLU A 387 1.92 33.06 11.43
CA GLU A 387 0.60 32.67 11.93
C GLU A 387 -0.25 31.94 10.91
N ASP A 388 -0.11 32.24 9.62
CA ASP A 388 -0.92 31.59 8.59
C ASP A 388 -0.49 30.13 8.45
N LEU A 389 0.81 29.84 8.56
CA LEU A 389 1.32 28.46 8.61
C LEU A 389 0.86 27.73 9.88
N VAL A 390 1.00 28.34 11.05
CA VAL A 390 0.56 27.71 12.31
C VAL A 390 -0.95 27.42 12.27
N ALA A 391 -1.76 28.36 11.82
CA ALA A 391 -3.21 28.17 11.66
C ALA A 391 -3.53 27.04 10.67
N HIS A 392 -2.82 26.98 9.54
CA HIS A 392 -2.97 25.92 8.55
C HIS A 392 -2.64 24.53 9.11
N ILE A 393 -1.55 24.42 9.88
CA ILE A 393 -1.16 23.16 10.53
C ILE A 393 -2.18 22.75 11.59
N ILE A 394 -2.72 23.67 12.38
CA ILE A 394 -3.79 23.36 13.35
C ILE A 394 -5.01 22.76 12.63
N GLN A 395 -5.45 23.38 11.53
CA GLN A 395 -6.57 22.86 10.73
C GLN A 395 -6.24 21.48 10.11
N SER A 396 -5.01 21.30 9.66
CA SER A 396 -4.53 20.06 9.05
C SER A 396 -4.52 18.90 10.06
N ILE A 397 -4.02 19.15 11.27
CA ILE A 397 -4.03 18.17 12.37
C ILE A 397 -5.46 17.78 12.70
N GLN A 398 -6.38 18.74 12.84
CA GLN A 398 -7.80 18.44 13.10
C GLN A 398 -8.43 17.58 11.99
N SER A 399 -8.02 17.76 10.74
CA SER A 399 -8.48 16.94 9.62
C SER A 399 -7.77 15.57 9.52
N PHE A 400 -6.67 15.37 10.23
CA PHE A 400 -5.85 14.15 10.23
C PHE A 400 -6.14 13.25 11.44
N THR A 401 -6.21 13.86 12.63
CA THR A 401 -6.51 13.20 13.90
C THR A 401 -8.01 13.27 14.16
N VAL A 402 -8.73 12.15 14.02
CA VAL A 402 -10.15 12.07 14.45
C VAL A 402 -10.23 11.54 15.87
N SER A 403 -11.25 12.00 16.61
CA SER A 403 -11.53 11.56 17.98
C SER A 403 -11.93 10.09 18.03
N GLY A 404 -11.42 9.35 19.03
CA GLY A 404 -11.73 7.94 19.26
C GLY A 404 -10.54 7.18 19.83
N GLN A 405 -10.79 6.08 20.54
CA GLN A 405 -9.74 5.13 20.89
C GLN A 405 -9.45 4.25 19.67
N ILE A 406 -8.49 4.66 18.85
CA ILE A 406 -7.97 3.81 17.78
C ILE A 406 -6.91 2.91 18.40
N ASP A 407 -7.19 1.61 18.46
CA ASP A 407 -6.32 0.59 19.10
C ASP A 407 -5.40 -0.12 18.08
N SER A 408 -5.02 0.57 16.99
CA SER A 408 -3.92 0.12 16.13
C SER A 408 -2.64 0.85 16.50
N LEU A 409 -1.55 0.09 16.70
CA LEU A 409 -0.22 0.62 17.00
C LEU A 409 0.22 1.62 15.91
N ASP A 410 -0.03 1.28 14.65
CA ASP A 410 0.38 2.07 13.48
C ASP A 410 -0.26 3.46 13.43
N LYS A 411 -1.54 3.58 13.81
CA LYS A 411 -2.22 4.89 13.82
C LYS A 411 -1.72 5.77 14.98
N ARG A 412 -1.37 5.16 16.12
CA ARG A 412 -0.86 5.90 17.28
C ARG A 412 0.44 6.61 16.96
N GLU A 413 1.32 5.98 16.18
CA GLU A 413 2.57 6.58 15.75
C GLU A 413 2.35 7.77 14.81
N MET A 414 1.52 7.59 13.76
CA MET A 414 1.19 8.67 12.83
C MET A 414 0.55 9.86 13.55
N ASP A 415 -0.34 9.59 14.51
CA ASP A 415 -0.93 10.61 15.38
C ASP A 415 0.08 11.26 16.32
N GLY A 416 1.08 10.51 16.77
CA GLY A 416 2.22 11.03 17.53
C GLY A 416 2.97 12.09 16.71
N ILE A 417 3.35 11.77 15.48
CA ILE A 417 4.03 12.71 14.57
C ILE A 417 3.18 13.95 14.30
N ALA A 418 1.89 13.78 14.02
CA ALA A 418 0.99 14.92 13.80
C ALA A 418 0.88 15.82 15.04
N LYS A 419 0.81 15.23 16.25
CA LYS A 419 0.76 15.97 17.52
C LYS A 419 2.07 16.69 17.82
N GLU A 420 3.21 16.10 17.48
CA GLU A 420 4.55 16.69 17.65
C GLU A 420 4.86 17.78 16.62
N ALA A 421 4.24 17.75 15.45
CA ALA A 421 4.50 18.73 14.39
C ALA A 421 4.12 20.16 14.80
N LEU A 422 3.02 20.35 15.54
CA LEU A 422 2.62 21.70 15.99
C LEU A 422 3.64 22.35 16.95
N PRO A 423 4.05 21.72 18.07
CA PRO A 423 5.09 22.28 18.93
C PRO A 423 6.44 22.42 18.21
N ALA A 424 6.80 21.48 17.33
CA ALA A 424 8.02 21.58 16.51
C ALA A 424 8.01 22.81 15.58
N MET A 425 6.91 23.04 14.86
CA MET A 425 6.72 24.22 14.01
C MET A 425 6.79 25.52 14.82
N ALA A 426 6.09 25.55 15.96
CA ALA A 426 6.09 26.69 16.85
C ALA A 426 7.50 27.00 17.39
N SER A 427 8.28 25.97 17.72
CA SER A 427 9.66 26.12 18.18
C SER A 427 10.55 26.69 17.08
N LEU A 428 10.49 26.09 15.88
CA LEU A 428 11.25 26.52 14.71
C LEU A 428 11.03 28.00 14.38
N LEU A 429 9.78 28.46 14.41
CA LEU A 429 9.42 29.83 14.07
C LEU A 429 9.68 30.83 15.21
N SER A 430 9.46 30.44 16.48
CA SER A 430 9.61 31.34 17.64
C SER A 430 11.05 31.70 17.97
N ARG A 431 12.03 30.90 17.54
CA ARG A 431 13.47 31.19 17.68
C ARG A 431 13.88 32.51 17.05
N HIS A 432 13.25 32.89 15.93
CA HIS A 432 13.70 34.01 15.11
C HIS A 432 12.59 35.01 14.71
N HIS A 433 11.32 34.72 15.05
CA HIS A 433 10.19 35.53 14.62
C HIS A 433 9.24 35.89 15.77
N THR A 434 8.68 37.09 15.70
CA THR A 434 7.63 37.54 16.61
C THR A 434 6.26 37.14 16.08
N PHE A 435 5.37 36.75 16.97
CA PHE A 435 4.00 36.35 16.64
C PHE A 435 2.95 37.37 17.07
N ASP A 436 1.89 37.51 16.26
CA ASP A 436 0.62 38.09 16.70
C ASP A 436 -0.21 37.04 17.47
N TYR A 437 -0.02 37.04 18.79
CA TYR A 437 -0.75 36.17 19.72
C TYR A 437 -2.28 36.39 19.71
N GLY A 438 -2.77 37.52 19.17
CA GLY A 438 -4.19 37.78 19.02
C GLY A 438 -4.88 36.78 18.09
N LYS A 439 -4.17 36.32 17.04
CA LYS A 439 -4.70 35.36 16.06
C LYS A 439 -5.00 33.99 16.66
N PHE A 440 -4.39 33.62 17.79
CA PHE A 440 -4.56 32.29 18.39
C PHE A 440 -5.54 32.25 19.58
N GLN A 441 -6.16 33.38 19.96
CA GLN A 441 -7.00 33.46 21.16
C GLN A 441 -8.27 32.60 21.06
N HIS A 442 -8.76 32.33 19.86
CA HIS A 442 -9.99 31.58 19.63
C HIS A 442 -9.81 30.04 19.67
N TYR A 443 -8.57 29.53 19.63
CA TYR A 443 -8.31 28.09 19.68
C TYR A 443 -8.55 27.49 21.07
N SER A 444 -8.71 26.17 21.12
CA SER A 444 -8.92 25.41 22.35
C SER A 444 -7.74 25.54 23.33
N GLU A 445 -7.99 25.26 24.61
CA GLU A 445 -6.94 25.25 25.64
C GLU A 445 -5.82 24.27 25.28
N GLU A 446 -6.16 23.07 24.79
CA GLU A 446 -5.18 22.06 24.36
C GLU A 446 -4.27 22.54 23.24
N THR A 447 -4.83 23.17 22.19
CA THR A 447 -4.02 23.74 21.11
C THR A 447 -3.08 24.83 21.62
N LYS A 448 -3.56 25.71 22.50
CA LYS A 448 -2.72 26.75 23.11
C LYS A 448 -1.60 26.16 23.95
N VAL A 449 -1.86 25.07 24.69
CA VAL A 449 -0.83 24.33 25.44
C VAL A 449 0.26 23.84 24.49
N GLN A 450 -0.08 23.21 23.36
CA GLN A 450 0.91 22.74 22.38
C GLN A 450 1.75 23.88 21.80
N LEU A 451 1.15 25.03 21.50
CA LEU A 451 1.88 26.22 21.04
C LEU A 451 2.88 26.73 22.10
N VAL A 452 2.46 26.73 23.38
CA VAL A 452 3.34 27.12 24.49
C VAL A 452 4.49 26.12 24.68
N LYS A 453 4.23 24.81 24.56
CA LYS A 453 5.30 23.79 24.56
C LYS A 453 6.30 24.02 23.43
N GLY A 454 5.85 24.56 22.30
CA GLY A 454 6.69 25.03 21.20
C GLY A 454 7.34 26.39 21.41
N GLY A 455 7.35 26.98 22.60
CA GLY A 455 8.07 28.23 22.90
C GLY A 455 7.26 29.52 22.81
N PHE A 456 5.94 29.45 22.58
CA PHE A 456 5.09 30.62 22.69
C PHE A 456 5.02 31.12 24.14
N ASP A 457 5.03 32.45 24.35
CA ASP A 457 4.97 33.03 25.69
C ASP A 457 3.62 32.76 26.37
N ILE A 458 3.64 31.89 27.38
CA ILE A 458 2.47 31.53 28.20
C ILE A 458 1.73 32.75 28.78
N LYS A 459 2.43 33.85 29.06
CA LYS A 459 1.83 35.07 29.63
C LYS A 459 0.94 35.81 28.63
N ARG A 460 1.09 35.53 27.33
CA ARG A 460 0.29 36.13 26.25
C ARG A 460 -1.05 35.42 26.05
N PHE A 461 -1.22 34.22 26.59
CA PHE A 461 -2.49 33.48 26.58
C PHE A 461 -3.26 33.71 27.90
N LYS A 462 -4.17 34.69 27.87
CA LYS A 462 -4.88 35.15 29.07
C LYS A 462 -5.84 34.11 29.65
N ASP A 463 -6.40 33.25 28.79
CA ASP A 463 -7.49 32.35 29.14
C ASP A 463 -7.05 30.90 29.45
N LEU A 464 -5.74 30.64 29.53
CA LEU A 464 -5.23 29.33 29.93
C LEU A 464 -5.56 29.05 31.41
N GLY A 465 -6.25 27.93 31.66
CA GLY A 465 -6.61 27.42 32.97
C GLY A 465 -5.40 27.14 33.86
N ARG A 466 -5.62 27.13 35.18
CA ARG A 466 -4.55 26.88 36.16
C ARG A 466 -3.90 25.51 36.02
N LYS A 467 -4.69 24.48 35.72
CA LYS A 467 -4.19 23.11 35.50
C LYS A 467 -3.29 23.07 34.27
N ALA A 468 -3.75 23.56 33.13
CA ALA A 468 -2.95 23.64 31.91
C ALA A 468 -1.63 24.40 32.10
N LYS A 469 -1.64 25.51 32.85
CA LYS A 469 -0.40 26.23 33.23
C LYS A 469 0.51 25.39 34.12
N GLY A 470 -0.05 24.60 35.04
CA GLY A 470 0.70 23.64 35.87
C GLY A 470 1.39 22.58 35.01
N ASP A 471 0.62 21.89 34.16
CA ASP A 471 1.10 20.82 33.27
C ASP A 471 2.23 21.33 32.35
N ILE A 472 2.11 22.55 31.80
CA ILE A 472 3.18 23.17 30.99
C ILE A 472 4.46 23.40 31.81
N LEU A 473 4.32 23.87 33.06
CA LEU A 473 5.47 24.20 33.91
C LEU A 473 6.17 22.93 34.42
N GLU A 474 5.42 21.88 34.75
CA GLU A 474 5.97 20.58 35.13
C GLU A 474 6.81 19.97 33.99
N ASP A 475 6.25 19.95 32.77
CA ASP A 475 6.98 19.50 31.56
C ASP A 475 8.24 20.35 31.30
N SER A 476 8.16 21.67 31.48
CA SER A 476 9.30 22.58 31.28
C SER A 476 10.40 22.44 32.34
N LEU A 477 10.07 21.90 33.51
CA LEU A 477 10.99 21.64 34.61
C LEU A 477 11.55 20.21 34.61
N GLY A 478 11.02 19.33 33.75
CA GLY A 478 11.44 17.93 33.63
C GLY A 478 11.07 17.07 34.85
N ILE A 479 9.94 17.36 35.50
CA ILE A 479 9.46 16.70 36.73
C ILE A 479 8.33 15.72 36.41
#